data_AF-A0A2K2TXA8-F1
#
_entry.id   AF-A0A2K2TXA8-F1
#
_cell.length_a   1.000
_cell.length_b   1.000
_cell.length_c   1.000
_cell.angle_alpha   90.00
_cell.angle_beta   90.00
_cell.angle_gamma   90.00
#
_symmetry.space_group_name_H-M   'P 1'
#
loop_
_entity.id
_entity.type
_entity.pdbx_description
1 polymer ?
#
loop_
_entity_poly.entity_id
_entity_poly.type
_entity_poly.pdbx_seq_one_letter_code
_entity_poly.pdbx_strand_id
1 'polypeptide(L)'
;MARLHLEYYKGSGCNQNKIDVNRDIMEYIKKNSDEDYASVLTEDSRWQVFYHLSQMRTSVLNWYEFKKKSDILEIGGEFGALTGMLCDRCQNVTTVEYGLFKAQAIQERYKKRDNLDIYAGNITDMEISRQFDYIIMIGSLERQCGGSKNSEDYVKYLSGLKSYLKPDGKFLIAAENKYGLRYFCGEPENYTKMPFGGIGQYCTPGKGYTFGRHELEMILENAGLIQQRFYYPLPDYKLAQMVYSDEYLPQKDLGERLLFYHPDPSTLLLPEQWLYSDILDNKVFHFFANSFLVECSESGDKGTAVFAAVTTDRGKEHGLATSIHQAPDKKGRRFVKKRALYDDGQKSVRSAYDNIMNLKQHGVPIVPHTMENDAIVMPFVDEITCSDYLRKLVSEKNKEQFEVIFELIYQNIIRSSEIVSSEKNAFPGSEECQIEYGPILKQCYVDMVPFNCFYVDKQLIYFDQEFIKENYPAAYPMFRALMYTYIFTPEAEQLVPLSVMKERYGLEMLWEVLSEEEQHFVADNRRHNVYRNFYQWTWVDLERMEKNRRQIGKCL
;
A
#
# COMPACT_ATOMS: atom_id res chain seq x y z
N MET A 1 0.85 -5.24 30.85
CA MET A 1 0.42 -6.51 30.23
C MET A 1 -1.02 -6.37 29.78
N ALA A 2 -1.36 -6.98 28.64
CA ALA A 2 -2.66 -6.82 27.99
C ALA A 2 -3.75 -7.49 28.84
N ARG A 3 -4.89 -6.79 29.00
CA ARG A 3 -5.96 -7.19 29.92
C ARG A 3 -7.15 -7.71 29.13
N LEU A 4 -7.55 -8.94 29.39
CA LEU A 4 -8.75 -9.54 28.81
C LEU A 4 -9.92 -9.41 29.79
N HIS A 5 -10.98 -8.76 29.33
CA HIS A 5 -12.22 -8.48 30.04
C HIS A 5 -13.31 -9.44 29.54
N LEU A 6 -13.97 -10.13 30.47
CA LEU A 6 -14.91 -11.23 30.21
C LEU A 6 -16.32 -10.96 30.74
N GLU A 7 -16.53 -9.87 31.46
CA GLU A 7 -17.78 -9.51 32.12
C GLU A 7 -18.96 -9.35 31.14
N TYR A 8 -18.68 -9.03 29.88
CA TYR A 8 -19.68 -8.89 28.81
C TYR A 8 -19.78 -10.11 27.89
N TYR A 9 -18.98 -11.16 28.14
CA TYR A 9 -18.96 -12.34 27.29
C TYR A 9 -20.14 -13.28 27.60
N LYS A 10 -21.08 -13.38 26.65
CA LYS A 10 -22.30 -14.21 26.77
C LYS A 10 -22.27 -15.45 25.86
N GLY A 11 -21.09 -15.99 25.56
CA GLY A 11 -20.95 -17.16 24.69
C GLY A 11 -20.96 -16.88 23.18
N SER A 12 -20.86 -15.61 22.78
CA SER A 12 -20.79 -15.18 21.38
C SER A 12 -19.57 -15.77 20.66
N GLY A 13 -19.72 -16.14 19.38
CA GLY A 13 -18.61 -16.65 18.58
C GLY A 13 -18.04 -18.01 19.04
N CYS A 14 -18.76 -18.80 19.84
CA CYS A 14 -18.29 -20.07 20.42
C CYS A 14 -17.80 -21.14 19.42
N ASN A 15 -18.16 -21.03 18.13
CA ASN A 15 -17.72 -21.94 17.08
C ASN A 15 -16.42 -21.50 16.37
N GLN A 16 -15.84 -20.35 16.72
CA GLN A 16 -14.62 -19.85 16.07
C GLN A 16 -13.43 -20.80 16.22
N ASN A 17 -13.35 -21.53 17.34
CA ASN A 17 -12.31 -22.54 17.60
C ASN A 17 -12.49 -23.84 16.77
N LYS A 18 -13.69 -24.09 16.22
CA LYS A 18 -13.95 -25.24 15.35
C LYS A 18 -13.44 -25.04 13.92
N ILE A 19 -13.04 -23.82 13.58
CA ILE A 19 -12.45 -23.50 12.28
C ILE A 19 -10.95 -23.82 12.36
N ASP A 20 -10.49 -24.76 11.53
CA ASP A 20 -9.12 -25.29 11.60
C ASP A 20 -8.07 -24.19 11.43
N VAL A 21 -8.21 -23.34 10.41
CA VAL A 21 -7.27 -22.24 10.17
C VAL A 21 -7.21 -21.24 11.34
N ASN A 22 -8.29 -21.06 12.10
CA ASN A 22 -8.28 -20.20 13.28
C ASN A 22 -7.41 -20.79 14.41
N ARG A 23 -7.44 -22.12 14.58
CA ARG A 23 -6.59 -22.81 15.54
C ARG A 23 -5.13 -22.72 15.13
N ASP A 24 -4.85 -22.91 13.85
CA ASP A 24 -3.48 -22.82 13.33
C ASP A 24 -2.89 -21.41 13.53
N ILE A 25 -3.66 -20.35 13.24
CA ILE A 25 -3.22 -18.96 13.48
C ILE A 25 -2.92 -18.71 14.96
N MET A 26 -3.79 -19.17 15.87
CA MET A 26 -3.53 -19.09 17.32
C MET A 26 -2.24 -19.82 17.72
N GLU A 27 -1.99 -21.01 17.16
CA GLU A 27 -0.75 -21.75 17.44
C GLU A 27 0.49 -21.06 16.87
N TYR A 28 0.39 -20.44 15.69
CA TYR A 28 1.46 -19.60 15.14
C TYR A 28 1.74 -18.39 16.04
N ILE A 29 0.70 -17.74 16.56
CA ILE A 29 0.84 -16.63 17.52
C ILE A 29 1.58 -17.08 18.78
N LYS A 30 1.19 -18.21 19.38
CA LYS A 30 1.84 -18.74 20.60
C LYS A 30 3.31 -19.07 20.39
N LYS A 31 3.66 -19.62 19.23
CA LYS A 31 5.03 -20.06 18.91
C LYS A 31 5.98 -18.90 18.58
N ASN A 32 5.46 -17.74 18.16
CA ASN A 32 6.26 -16.58 17.73
C ASN A 32 5.97 -15.36 18.60
N SER A 33 6.51 -15.36 19.83
CA SER A 33 6.25 -14.31 20.84
C SER A 33 6.99 -12.99 20.61
N ASP A 34 7.84 -12.94 19.60
CA ASP A 34 8.56 -11.77 19.07
C ASP A 34 7.78 -11.04 17.97
N GLU A 35 6.59 -11.54 17.62
CA GLU A 35 5.71 -11.00 16.57
C GLU A 35 6.33 -11.08 15.15
N ASP A 36 7.35 -11.93 14.95
CA ASP A 36 7.89 -12.26 13.64
C ASP A 36 7.25 -13.54 13.10
N TYR A 37 6.58 -13.43 11.95
CA TYR A 37 5.89 -14.53 11.29
C TYR A 37 6.55 -14.92 9.97
N ALA A 38 7.78 -14.47 9.70
CA ALA A 38 8.44 -14.69 8.42
C ALA A 38 8.49 -16.19 8.01
N SER A 39 8.84 -17.08 8.94
CA SER A 39 8.87 -18.53 8.70
C SER A 39 7.48 -19.09 8.40
N VAL A 40 6.48 -18.69 9.17
CA VAL A 40 5.07 -19.09 8.99
C VAL A 40 4.56 -18.67 7.61
N LEU A 41 4.82 -17.41 7.20
CA LEU A 41 4.39 -16.88 5.90
C LEU A 41 5.09 -17.56 4.71
N THR A 42 6.30 -18.08 4.95
CA THR A 42 7.05 -18.85 3.95
C THR A 42 6.46 -20.25 3.77
N GLU A 43 6.10 -20.93 4.86
CA GLU A 43 5.66 -22.33 4.88
C GLU A 43 4.17 -22.50 4.61
N ASP A 44 3.32 -21.59 5.08
CA ASP A 44 1.87 -21.67 4.94
C ASP A 44 1.35 -20.73 3.85
N SER A 45 0.78 -21.31 2.79
CA SER A 45 0.27 -20.57 1.63
C SER A 45 -1.19 -20.17 1.73
N ARG A 46 -1.87 -20.40 2.87
CA ARG A 46 -3.30 -20.06 3.02
C ARG A 46 -3.48 -18.55 3.16
N TRP A 47 -4.40 -17.99 2.37
CA TRP A 47 -4.75 -16.57 2.38
C TRP A 47 -5.09 -16.05 3.78
N GLN A 48 -5.87 -16.79 4.57
CA GLN A 48 -6.30 -16.35 5.90
C GLN A 48 -5.12 -16.23 6.87
N VAL A 49 -4.11 -17.08 6.75
CA VAL A 49 -2.89 -17.01 7.57
C VAL A 49 -2.11 -15.75 7.20
N PHE A 50 -1.90 -15.52 5.91
CA PHE A 50 -1.26 -14.30 5.42
C PHE A 50 -1.99 -13.03 5.84
N TYR A 51 -3.31 -13.01 5.64
CA TYR A 51 -4.18 -11.88 5.98
C TYR A 51 -4.16 -11.53 7.47
N HIS A 52 -3.89 -12.47 8.37
CA HIS A 52 -3.88 -12.19 9.82
C HIS A 52 -2.47 -11.98 10.41
N LEU A 53 -1.43 -12.50 9.77
CA LEU A 53 -0.06 -12.47 10.30
C LEU A 53 0.88 -11.53 9.54
N SER A 54 0.60 -11.19 8.28
CA SER A 54 1.45 -10.29 7.49
C SER A 54 1.35 -8.84 7.98
N GLN A 55 2.51 -8.18 8.08
CA GLN A 55 2.60 -6.74 8.37
C GLN A 55 1.97 -5.88 7.28
N MET A 56 1.76 -6.43 6.07
CA MET A 56 1.09 -5.73 4.96
C MET A 56 -0.34 -5.29 5.29
N ARG A 57 -0.98 -5.90 6.30
CA ARG A 57 -2.27 -5.43 6.79
C ARG A 57 -2.21 -4.03 7.37
N THR A 58 -1.10 -3.67 8.00
CA THR A 58 -0.98 -2.39 8.70
C THR A 58 -1.06 -1.21 7.75
N SER A 59 -0.75 -1.39 6.46
CA SER A 59 -0.73 -0.33 5.45
C SER A 59 -2.03 0.43 5.28
N VAL A 60 -3.17 -0.13 5.69
CA VAL A 60 -4.45 0.59 5.68
C VAL A 60 -4.43 1.85 6.55
N LEU A 61 -3.68 1.83 7.65
CA LEU A 61 -3.62 2.93 8.64
C LEU A 61 -2.21 3.33 9.05
N ASN A 62 -1.17 2.58 8.68
CA ASN A 62 0.19 2.86 9.16
C ASN A 62 0.73 4.20 8.62
N TRP A 63 0.18 4.74 7.53
CA TRP A 63 0.45 6.09 7.01
C TRP A 63 -0.33 7.21 7.73
N TYR A 64 -1.42 6.87 8.43
CA TYR A 64 -2.30 7.86 9.07
C TYR A 64 -1.59 8.57 10.24
N GLU A 65 -1.77 9.89 10.39
CA GLU A 65 -1.17 10.70 11.46
C GLU A 65 -2.10 10.76 12.67
N PHE A 66 -2.04 9.75 13.55
CA PHE A 66 -2.77 9.75 14.81
C PHE A 66 -2.30 10.88 15.73
N LYS A 67 -3.24 11.50 16.47
CA LYS A 67 -2.93 12.46 17.53
C LYS A 67 -2.00 11.79 18.54
N LYS A 68 -0.94 12.48 18.95
CA LYS A 68 -0.07 11.99 20.03
C LYS A 68 -0.92 11.79 21.28
N LYS A 69 -0.64 10.70 22.00
CA LYS A 69 -1.33 10.33 23.24
C LYS A 69 -2.85 10.10 23.10
N SER A 70 -3.30 9.58 21.95
CA SER A 70 -4.71 9.28 21.72
C SER A 70 -5.19 7.98 22.39
N ASP A 71 -6.49 7.92 22.67
CA ASP A 71 -7.23 6.73 23.07
C ASP A 71 -7.97 6.14 21.86
N ILE A 72 -7.81 4.84 21.63
CA ILE A 72 -8.40 4.12 20.49
C ILE A 72 -9.42 3.08 20.96
N LEU A 73 -10.56 3.02 20.27
CA LEU A 73 -11.47 1.87 20.30
C LEU A 73 -11.42 1.16 18.94
N GLU A 74 -10.84 -0.03 18.91
CA GLU A 74 -10.84 -0.94 17.75
C GLU A 74 -12.03 -1.91 17.87
N ILE A 75 -12.86 -2.00 16.83
CA ILE A 75 -13.99 -2.93 16.79
C ILE A 75 -13.74 -3.96 15.69
N GLY A 76 -13.56 -5.22 16.09
CA GLY A 76 -13.18 -6.29 15.16
C GLY A 76 -11.67 -6.37 14.91
N GLY A 77 -10.85 -6.40 15.97
CA GLY A 77 -9.40 -6.60 15.90
C GLY A 77 -8.97 -7.99 15.39
N GLU A 78 -9.89 -8.93 15.28
CA GLU A 78 -9.70 -10.31 14.80
C GLU A 78 -8.56 -11.08 15.49
N PHE A 79 -7.45 -11.30 14.80
CA PHE A 79 -6.22 -11.92 15.35
C PHE A 79 -5.15 -10.87 15.69
N GLY A 80 -5.56 -9.61 15.80
CA GLY A 80 -4.75 -8.49 16.22
C GLY A 80 -3.83 -7.92 15.15
N ALA A 81 -4.13 -8.10 13.86
CA ALA A 81 -3.21 -7.69 12.77
C ALA A 81 -2.88 -6.18 12.79
N LEU A 82 -3.82 -5.35 13.26
CA LEU A 82 -3.64 -3.90 13.39
C LEU A 82 -3.39 -3.45 14.84
N THR A 83 -3.88 -4.21 15.83
CA THR A 83 -3.85 -3.86 17.26
C THR A 83 -2.44 -3.51 17.75
N GLY A 84 -1.41 -4.25 17.34
CA GLY A 84 -0.02 -3.96 17.71
C GLY A 84 0.45 -2.58 17.23
N MET A 85 0.20 -2.27 15.96
CA MET A 85 0.53 -0.95 15.38
C MET A 85 -0.23 0.18 16.09
N LEU A 86 -1.49 -0.04 16.46
CA LEU A 86 -2.25 0.93 17.24
C LEU A 86 -1.64 1.14 18.64
N CYS A 87 -1.20 0.06 19.30
CA CYS A 87 -0.54 0.14 20.60
C CYS A 87 0.81 0.86 20.53
N ASP A 88 1.55 0.75 19.42
CA ASP A 88 2.81 1.46 19.22
C ASP A 88 2.61 2.98 19.03
N ARG A 89 1.48 3.38 18.47
CA ARG A 89 1.26 4.78 18.03
C ARG A 89 0.36 5.60 18.96
N CYS A 90 -0.35 4.95 19.89
CA CYS A 90 -1.37 5.58 20.73
C CYS A 90 -1.14 5.32 22.22
N GLN A 91 -1.75 6.14 23.09
CA GLN A 91 -1.56 6.00 24.53
C GLN A 91 -2.29 4.80 25.10
N ASN A 92 -3.55 4.59 24.71
CA ASN A 92 -4.35 3.45 25.15
C ASN A 92 -5.12 2.88 23.97
N VAL A 93 -5.19 1.56 23.90
CA VAL A 93 -5.98 0.82 22.91
C VAL A 93 -6.96 -0.08 23.64
N THR A 94 -8.23 0.06 23.29
CA THR A 94 -9.29 -0.87 23.66
C THR A 94 -9.74 -1.58 22.40
N THR A 95 -9.70 -2.91 22.38
CA THR A 95 -10.17 -3.71 21.26
C THR A 95 -11.35 -4.58 21.69
N VAL A 96 -12.41 -4.59 20.89
CA VAL A 96 -13.65 -5.30 21.19
C VAL A 96 -13.89 -6.37 20.16
N GLU A 97 -13.95 -7.61 20.64
CA GLU A 97 -14.02 -8.79 19.79
C GLU A 97 -15.19 -9.70 20.12
N TYR A 98 -16.01 -9.98 19.09
CA TYR A 98 -17.26 -10.71 19.24
C TYR A 98 -17.08 -12.10 19.87
N GLY A 99 -15.98 -12.79 19.59
CA GLY A 99 -15.73 -14.15 20.08
C GLY A 99 -14.51 -14.23 20.99
N LEU A 100 -14.66 -14.99 22.08
CA LEU A 100 -13.60 -15.19 23.08
C LEU A 100 -12.32 -15.76 22.48
N PHE A 101 -12.42 -16.69 21.51
CA PHE A 101 -11.26 -17.33 20.91
C PHE A 101 -10.31 -16.31 20.24
N LYS A 102 -10.88 -15.38 19.47
CA LYS A 102 -10.12 -14.31 18.81
C LYS A 102 -9.61 -13.27 19.82
N ALA A 103 -10.41 -12.90 20.81
CA ALA A 103 -9.97 -12.03 21.92
C ALA A 103 -8.75 -12.61 22.67
N GLN A 104 -8.77 -13.92 22.96
CA GLN A 104 -7.64 -14.63 23.56
C GLN A 104 -6.41 -14.63 22.64
N ALA A 105 -6.60 -14.72 21.32
CA ALA A 105 -5.48 -14.67 20.38
C ALA A 105 -4.79 -13.31 20.38
N ILE A 106 -5.56 -12.22 20.44
CA ILE A 106 -5.04 -10.86 20.59
C ILE A 106 -4.27 -10.74 21.91
N GLN A 107 -4.83 -11.25 23.01
CA GLN A 107 -4.18 -11.23 24.31
C GLN A 107 -2.85 -11.98 24.29
N GLU A 108 -2.82 -13.18 23.71
CA GLU A 108 -1.59 -13.97 23.62
C GLU A 108 -0.54 -13.27 22.76
N ARG A 109 -0.95 -12.76 21.60
CA ARG A 109 -0.07 -12.03 20.66
C ARG A 109 0.59 -10.82 21.33
N TYR A 110 -0.19 -10.06 22.09
CA TYR A 110 0.24 -8.77 22.65
C TYR A 110 0.33 -8.76 24.18
N LYS A 111 0.55 -9.93 24.81
CA LYS A 111 0.57 -10.07 26.29
C LYS A 111 1.51 -9.10 27.00
N LYS A 112 2.59 -8.67 26.34
CA LYS A 112 3.59 -7.74 26.88
C LYS A 112 3.16 -6.26 26.80
N ARG A 113 2.23 -5.88 25.93
CA ARG A 113 1.73 -4.50 25.83
C ARG A 113 0.98 -4.14 27.11
N ASP A 114 1.23 -2.99 27.71
CA ASP A 114 0.59 -2.53 28.96
C ASP A 114 -0.54 -1.52 28.74
N ASN A 115 -0.66 -1.02 27.53
CA ASN A 115 -1.67 -0.07 27.08
C ASN A 115 -2.83 -0.73 26.29
N LEU A 116 -3.07 -2.04 26.47
CA LEU A 116 -4.08 -2.80 25.73
C LEU A 116 -5.13 -3.43 26.65
N ASP A 117 -6.39 -3.04 26.45
CA ASP A 117 -7.59 -3.66 27.01
C ASP A 117 -8.36 -4.40 25.90
N ILE A 118 -8.76 -5.63 26.16
CA ILE A 118 -9.41 -6.53 25.19
C ILE A 118 -10.75 -6.96 25.79
N TYR A 119 -11.85 -6.65 25.13
CA TYR A 119 -13.19 -7.03 25.58
C TYR A 119 -13.76 -8.13 24.68
N ALA A 120 -14.15 -9.25 25.29
CA ALA A 120 -14.86 -10.31 24.59
C ALA A 120 -16.39 -10.08 24.69
N GLY A 121 -17.07 -9.91 23.56
CA GLY A 121 -18.52 -9.74 23.52
C GLY A 121 -19.02 -8.79 22.43
N ASN A 122 -20.28 -8.40 22.51
CA ASN A 122 -20.88 -7.41 21.61
C ASN A 122 -20.79 -6.00 22.24
N ILE A 123 -20.24 -5.03 21.51
CA ILE A 123 -20.10 -3.64 21.96
C ILE A 123 -21.43 -2.99 22.35
N THR A 124 -22.54 -3.42 21.76
CA THR A 124 -23.88 -2.91 22.11
C THR A 124 -24.35 -3.31 23.50
N ASP A 125 -23.72 -4.33 24.09
CA ASP A 125 -24.04 -4.83 25.43
C ASP A 125 -23.07 -4.29 26.49
N MET A 126 -22.06 -3.52 26.08
CA MET A 126 -20.99 -3.04 26.94
C MET A 126 -21.30 -1.65 27.48
N GLU A 127 -20.86 -1.38 28.71
CA GLU A 127 -20.82 -0.03 29.28
C GLU A 127 -19.35 0.36 29.48
N ILE A 128 -18.78 1.04 28.49
CA ILE A 128 -17.41 1.53 28.53
C ILE A 128 -17.43 3.00 28.98
N SER A 129 -16.87 3.29 30.15
CA SER A 129 -16.89 4.64 30.73
C SER A 129 -15.96 5.64 30.04
N ARG A 130 -14.99 5.14 29.25
CA ARG A 130 -14.00 5.95 28.53
C ARG A 130 -14.55 6.42 27.19
N GLN A 131 -14.19 7.65 26.82
CA GLN A 131 -14.35 8.16 25.46
C GLN A 131 -13.03 8.08 24.69
N PHE A 132 -13.12 7.97 23.37
CA PHE A 132 -11.99 7.70 22.48
C PHE A 132 -11.77 8.84 21.48
N ASP A 133 -10.51 9.09 21.15
CA ASP A 133 -10.13 10.01 20.07
C ASP A 133 -10.42 9.38 18.70
N TYR A 134 -10.31 8.05 18.62
CA TYR A 134 -10.62 7.31 17.40
C TYR A 134 -11.43 6.04 17.68
N ILE A 135 -12.47 5.83 16.88
CA ILE A 135 -13.17 4.56 16.76
C ILE A 135 -12.83 3.96 15.40
N ILE A 136 -12.25 2.77 15.39
CA ILE A 136 -11.68 2.14 14.20
C ILE A 136 -12.44 0.86 13.87
N MET A 137 -12.92 0.76 12.62
CA MET A 137 -13.64 -0.39 12.09
C MET A 137 -13.08 -0.76 10.72
N ILE A 138 -12.17 -1.74 10.64
CA ILE A 138 -11.52 -2.12 9.38
C ILE A 138 -12.07 -3.46 8.89
N GLY A 139 -12.99 -3.42 7.91
CA GLY A 139 -13.62 -4.62 7.34
C GLY A 139 -14.57 -5.33 8.30
N SER A 140 -15.10 -4.61 9.29
CA SER A 140 -15.98 -5.15 10.32
C SER A 140 -17.41 -4.61 10.23
N LEU A 141 -17.65 -3.50 9.51
CA LEU A 141 -18.97 -2.86 9.43
C LEU A 141 -19.99 -3.74 8.70
N GLU A 142 -19.59 -4.39 7.62
CA GLU A 142 -20.44 -5.18 6.73
C GLU A 142 -21.15 -6.35 7.44
N ARG A 143 -20.55 -6.87 8.52
CA ARG A 143 -21.12 -7.95 9.33
C ARG A 143 -21.96 -7.45 10.50
N GLN A 144 -21.89 -6.16 10.83
CA GLN A 144 -22.73 -5.59 11.89
C GLN A 144 -24.20 -5.67 11.49
N CYS A 145 -25.09 -5.56 12.47
CA CYS A 145 -26.53 -5.65 12.27
C CYS A 145 -26.96 -6.96 11.58
N GLY A 146 -26.15 -8.03 11.68
CA GLY A 146 -26.40 -9.31 11.03
C GLY A 146 -26.27 -9.28 9.50
N GLY A 147 -25.62 -8.27 8.91
CA GLY A 147 -25.57 -8.09 7.45
C GLY A 147 -26.91 -7.64 6.88
N SER A 148 -27.66 -6.83 7.64
CA SER A 148 -28.94 -6.26 7.21
C SER A 148 -28.78 -5.47 5.90
N LYS A 149 -29.81 -5.47 5.05
CA LYS A 149 -29.87 -4.57 3.88
C LYS A 149 -30.49 -3.21 4.24
N ASN A 150 -30.93 -3.04 5.48
CA ASN A 150 -31.63 -1.83 5.94
C ASN A 150 -30.64 -0.81 6.50
N SER A 151 -30.54 0.35 5.86
CA SER A 151 -29.56 1.38 6.23
C SER A 151 -29.73 1.90 7.66
N GLU A 152 -30.98 1.95 8.14
CA GLU A 152 -31.37 2.45 9.45
C GLU A 152 -30.79 1.62 10.60
N ASP A 153 -30.51 0.33 10.37
CA ASP A 153 -29.88 -0.52 11.37
C ASP A 153 -28.44 -0.06 11.62
N TYR A 154 -27.70 0.25 10.55
CA TYR A 154 -26.34 0.79 10.63
C TYR A 154 -26.31 2.21 11.18
N VAL A 155 -27.29 3.05 10.82
CA VAL A 155 -27.43 4.39 11.39
C VAL A 155 -27.56 4.33 12.91
N LYS A 156 -28.45 3.47 13.43
CA LYS A 156 -28.63 3.28 14.88
C LYS A 156 -27.37 2.74 15.54
N TYR A 157 -26.71 1.76 14.91
CA TYR A 157 -25.48 1.16 15.41
C TYR A 157 -24.36 2.21 15.56
N LEU A 158 -24.09 2.98 14.50
CA LEU A 158 -23.06 4.03 14.49
C LEU A 158 -23.41 5.20 15.42
N SER A 159 -24.68 5.59 15.49
CA SER A 159 -25.17 6.60 16.44
C SER A 159 -24.95 6.15 17.89
N GLY A 160 -25.15 4.86 18.18
CA GLY A 160 -24.83 4.27 19.48
C GLY A 160 -23.33 4.34 19.79
N LEU A 161 -22.47 4.01 18.82
CA LEU A 161 -21.02 4.09 19.01
C LEU A 161 -20.51 5.52 19.20
N LYS A 162 -21.18 6.51 18.63
CA LYS A 162 -20.83 7.93 18.80
C LYS A 162 -20.80 8.36 20.26
N SER A 163 -21.55 7.73 21.17
CA SER A 163 -21.48 8.06 22.60
C SER A 163 -20.10 7.78 23.23
N TYR A 164 -19.34 6.86 22.63
CA TYR A 164 -17.96 6.57 23.02
C TYR A 164 -16.95 7.51 22.38
N LEU A 165 -17.36 8.40 21.48
CA LEU A 165 -16.45 9.31 20.79
C LEU A 165 -16.27 10.60 21.61
N LYS A 166 -15.03 11.10 21.69
CA LYS A 166 -14.76 12.47 22.17
C LYS A 166 -15.37 13.49 21.19
N PRO A 167 -15.67 14.73 21.62
CA PRO A 167 -16.26 15.76 20.75
C PRO A 167 -15.47 16.05 19.45
N ASP A 168 -14.14 15.95 19.51
CA ASP A 168 -13.22 16.14 18.37
C ASP A 168 -12.63 14.81 17.87
N GLY A 169 -13.23 13.69 18.28
CA GLY A 169 -12.84 12.35 17.89
C GLY A 169 -13.31 12.00 16.48
N LYS A 170 -12.77 10.90 15.94
CA LYS A 170 -13.03 10.46 14.56
C LYS A 170 -13.35 8.98 14.49
N PHE A 171 -14.22 8.62 13.55
CA PHE A 171 -14.34 7.27 13.04
C PHE A 171 -13.37 7.07 11.87
N LEU A 172 -12.70 5.92 11.85
CA LEU A 172 -11.94 5.42 10.71
C LEU A 172 -12.55 4.09 10.28
N ILE A 173 -13.33 4.12 9.21
CA ILE A 173 -14.14 2.97 8.76
C ILE A 173 -13.63 2.52 7.40
N ALA A 174 -13.10 1.31 7.31
CA ALA A 174 -12.84 0.67 6.02
C ALA A 174 -13.91 -0.35 5.70
N ALA A 175 -14.44 -0.30 4.48
CA ALA A 175 -15.48 -1.19 4.01
C ALA A 175 -15.30 -1.53 2.53
N GLU A 176 -15.73 -2.73 2.15
CA GLU A 176 -15.81 -3.16 0.76
C GLU A 176 -16.82 -2.33 -0.03
N ASN A 177 -16.45 -2.00 -1.28
CA ASN A 177 -17.37 -1.37 -2.20
C ASN A 177 -18.14 -2.43 -2.99
N LYS A 178 -19.47 -2.42 -2.89
CA LYS A 178 -20.38 -3.25 -3.68
C LYS A 178 -20.11 -3.20 -5.19
N TYR A 179 -19.62 -2.06 -5.67
CA TYR A 179 -19.30 -1.80 -7.08
C TYR A 179 -17.79 -1.76 -7.37
N GLY A 180 -16.97 -2.33 -6.49
CA GLY A 180 -15.53 -2.44 -6.71
C GLY A 180 -15.21 -3.07 -8.06
N LEU A 181 -14.25 -2.51 -8.77
CA LEU A 181 -13.86 -2.90 -10.12
C LEU A 181 -13.55 -4.40 -10.24
N ARG A 182 -12.91 -4.97 -9.23
CA ARG A 182 -12.61 -6.41 -9.18
C ARG A 182 -13.84 -7.30 -9.31
N TYR A 183 -14.98 -6.86 -8.78
CA TYR A 183 -16.23 -7.62 -8.85
C TYR A 183 -16.83 -7.57 -10.27
N PHE A 184 -16.62 -6.47 -11.00
CA PHE A 184 -16.92 -6.40 -12.44
C PHE A 184 -15.95 -7.25 -13.27
N CYS A 185 -14.71 -7.40 -12.82
CA CYS A 185 -13.76 -8.35 -13.38
C CYS A 185 -14.09 -9.82 -13.05
N GLY A 186 -15.16 -10.10 -12.30
CA GLY A 186 -15.61 -11.46 -12.02
C GLY A 186 -15.04 -12.07 -10.75
N GLU A 187 -14.33 -11.32 -9.90
CA GLU A 187 -13.89 -11.84 -8.59
C GLU A 187 -15.11 -12.20 -7.72
N PRO A 188 -15.09 -13.34 -7.00
CA PRO A 188 -16.18 -13.70 -6.10
C PRO A 188 -16.34 -12.69 -4.96
N GLU A 189 -17.57 -12.26 -4.71
CA GLU A 189 -17.87 -11.34 -3.60
C GLU A 189 -17.66 -12.05 -2.24
N ASN A 190 -17.17 -11.31 -1.24
CA ASN A 190 -16.65 -11.87 0.00
C ASN A 190 -17.65 -12.68 0.83
N TYR A 191 -18.92 -12.31 0.86
CA TYR A 191 -19.93 -12.92 1.72
C TYR A 191 -20.76 -13.97 1.01
N THR A 192 -20.99 -13.81 -0.29
CA THR A 192 -21.73 -14.75 -1.13
C THR A 192 -20.83 -15.82 -1.75
N LYS A 193 -19.52 -15.54 -1.89
CA LYS A 193 -18.55 -16.37 -2.61
C LYS A 193 -18.94 -16.62 -4.06
N MET A 194 -19.71 -15.70 -4.65
CA MET A 194 -20.16 -15.78 -6.03
C MET A 194 -19.72 -14.53 -6.80
N PRO A 195 -19.24 -14.68 -8.05
CA PRO A 195 -19.06 -13.55 -8.95
C PRO A 195 -20.35 -12.74 -9.05
N PHE A 196 -20.23 -11.40 -9.07
CA PHE A 196 -21.35 -10.46 -9.15
C PHE A 196 -22.36 -10.52 -7.99
N GLY A 197 -22.07 -11.20 -6.88
CA GLY A 197 -23.02 -11.38 -5.77
C GLY A 197 -23.58 -10.07 -5.20
N GLY A 198 -22.70 -9.09 -4.93
CA GLY A 198 -23.10 -7.77 -4.44
C GLY A 198 -23.79 -6.91 -5.51
N ILE A 199 -23.27 -6.92 -6.75
CA ILE A 199 -23.84 -6.20 -7.90
C ILE A 199 -25.28 -6.68 -8.17
N GLY A 200 -25.49 -8.00 -8.10
CA GLY A 200 -26.79 -8.67 -8.20
C GLY A 200 -27.67 -8.56 -6.95
N GLN A 201 -27.39 -7.63 -6.03
CA GLN A 201 -28.21 -7.33 -4.86
C GLN A 201 -28.39 -8.50 -3.87
N TYR A 202 -27.39 -9.39 -3.75
CA TYR A 202 -27.39 -10.55 -2.86
C TYR A 202 -28.63 -11.44 -3.05
N CYS A 203 -28.82 -11.93 -4.28
CA CYS A 203 -29.83 -12.95 -4.59
C CYS A 203 -29.64 -14.23 -3.75
N THR A 204 -28.40 -14.52 -3.34
CA THR A 204 -28.08 -15.57 -2.37
C THR A 204 -27.84 -14.97 -0.98
N PRO A 205 -28.37 -15.59 0.09
CA PRO A 205 -28.12 -15.12 1.45
C PRO A 205 -26.62 -15.17 1.80
N GLY A 206 -26.06 -14.04 2.23
CA GLY A 206 -24.71 -13.91 2.78
C GLY A 206 -24.73 -13.56 4.27
N LYS A 207 -23.58 -13.63 4.94
CA LYS A 207 -23.40 -13.22 6.35
C LYS A 207 -22.89 -11.78 6.51
N GLY A 208 -23.01 -10.97 5.46
CA GLY A 208 -22.55 -9.59 5.44
C GLY A 208 -23.14 -8.84 4.25
N TYR A 209 -23.06 -7.51 4.34
CA TYR A 209 -23.59 -6.57 3.36
C TYR A 209 -22.54 -5.51 3.05
N THR A 210 -22.17 -5.36 1.79
CA THR A 210 -21.23 -4.34 1.31
C THR A 210 -22.00 -3.12 0.83
N PHE A 211 -21.34 -1.96 0.82
CA PHE A 211 -22.00 -0.68 0.62
C PHE A 211 -21.62 -0.09 -0.73
N GLY A 212 -22.55 0.62 -1.36
CA GLY A 212 -22.19 1.62 -2.37
C GLY A 212 -21.64 2.88 -1.70
N ARG A 213 -20.87 3.70 -2.42
CA ARG A 213 -20.32 4.96 -1.87
C ARG A 213 -21.40 5.88 -1.28
N HIS A 214 -22.42 6.20 -2.08
CA HIS A 214 -23.51 7.09 -1.67
C HIS A 214 -24.33 6.49 -0.50
N GLU A 215 -24.53 5.18 -0.51
CA GLU A 215 -25.20 4.47 0.59
C GLU A 215 -24.42 4.62 1.90
N LEU A 216 -23.10 4.43 1.87
CA LEU A 216 -22.25 4.60 3.05
C LEU A 216 -22.21 6.06 3.52
N GLU A 217 -22.10 7.01 2.60
CA GLU A 217 -22.16 8.46 2.89
C GLU A 217 -23.44 8.84 3.64
N MET A 218 -24.61 8.40 3.15
CA MET A 218 -25.90 8.66 3.78
C MET A 218 -26.04 7.98 5.15
N ILE A 219 -25.53 6.75 5.31
CA ILE A 219 -25.52 6.06 6.61
C ILE A 219 -24.71 6.87 7.64
N LEU A 220 -23.53 7.36 7.25
CA LEU A 220 -22.65 8.13 8.13
C LEU A 220 -23.26 9.50 8.47
N GLU A 221 -23.80 10.20 7.48
CA GLU A 221 -24.45 11.50 7.67
C GLU A 221 -25.64 11.39 8.62
N ASN A 222 -26.52 10.41 8.40
CA ASN A 222 -27.69 10.17 9.24
C ASN A 222 -27.33 9.68 10.65
N ALA A 223 -26.13 9.11 10.85
CA ALA A 223 -25.59 8.80 12.17
C ALA A 223 -24.97 10.03 12.89
N GLY A 224 -25.00 11.20 12.26
CA GLY A 224 -24.44 12.44 12.80
C GLY A 224 -22.94 12.58 12.60
N LEU A 225 -22.35 11.85 11.64
CA LEU A 225 -20.94 11.95 11.22
C LEU A 225 -20.86 12.76 9.92
N ILE A 226 -21.09 14.07 10.06
CA ILE A 226 -21.31 15.00 8.95
C ILE A 226 -20.01 15.34 8.22
N GLN A 227 -18.90 15.46 8.93
CA GLN A 227 -17.60 15.68 8.31
C GLN A 227 -17.05 14.35 7.81
N GLN A 228 -16.96 14.17 6.49
CA GLN A 228 -16.48 12.93 5.87
C GLN A 228 -15.35 13.19 4.88
N ARG A 229 -14.34 12.32 4.85
CA ARG A 229 -13.35 12.22 3.79
C ARG A 229 -13.23 10.76 3.35
N PHE A 230 -13.43 10.55 2.06
CA PHE A 230 -13.24 9.24 1.44
C PHE A 230 -11.80 9.10 0.97
N TYR A 231 -11.20 8.00 1.39
CA TYR A 231 -9.97 7.46 0.85
C TYR A 231 -10.26 6.18 0.06
N TYR A 232 -9.42 5.90 -0.92
CA TYR A 232 -9.53 4.78 -1.84
C TYR A 232 -8.23 3.94 -1.77
N PRO A 233 -8.13 2.99 -0.82
CA PRO A 233 -7.01 2.08 -0.76
C PRO A 233 -6.95 1.18 -2.00
N LEU A 234 -5.77 1.08 -2.62
CA LEU A 234 -5.48 0.18 -3.73
C LEU A 234 -4.36 -0.82 -3.34
N PRO A 235 -4.46 -2.09 -3.75
CA PRO A 235 -5.59 -2.69 -4.48
C PRO A 235 -6.91 -2.76 -3.68
N ASP A 236 -6.83 -2.77 -2.35
CA ASP A 236 -7.95 -2.64 -1.41
C ASP A 236 -7.46 -2.30 0.00
N TYR A 237 -8.37 -2.18 0.97
CA TYR A 237 -8.06 -1.92 2.38
C TYR A 237 -7.38 -3.10 3.12
N LYS A 238 -7.34 -4.30 2.52
CA LYS A 238 -6.72 -5.46 3.15
C LYS A 238 -5.21 -5.39 2.98
N LEU A 239 -4.71 -5.17 1.77
CA LEU A 239 -3.27 -5.07 1.48
C LEU A 239 -2.97 -3.77 0.74
N ALA A 240 -3.35 -2.65 1.35
CA ALA A 240 -3.15 -1.33 0.79
C ALA A 240 -1.66 -1.10 0.48
N GLN A 241 -1.37 -0.65 -0.73
CA GLN A 241 -0.04 -0.19 -1.16
C GLN A 241 -0.07 1.31 -1.44
N MET A 242 -1.22 1.80 -1.91
CA MET A 242 -1.50 3.22 -2.07
C MET A 242 -2.88 3.54 -1.50
N VAL A 243 -3.03 4.75 -0.98
CA VAL A 243 -4.28 5.25 -0.43
C VAL A 243 -4.54 6.62 -1.05
N TYR A 244 -5.45 6.66 -2.02
CA TYR A 244 -5.88 7.88 -2.70
C TYR A 244 -7.04 8.55 -1.94
N SER A 245 -7.46 9.74 -2.34
CA SER A 245 -8.64 10.43 -1.80
C SER A 245 -9.39 11.18 -2.88
N ASP A 246 -10.55 11.76 -2.55
CA ASP A 246 -11.26 12.68 -3.44
C ASP A 246 -10.37 13.86 -3.88
N GLU A 247 -9.47 14.30 -3.02
CA GLU A 247 -8.57 15.42 -3.28
C GLU A 247 -7.32 15.02 -4.09
N TYR A 248 -6.98 13.73 -4.15
CA TYR A 248 -5.85 13.22 -4.90
C TYR A 248 -6.16 11.81 -5.46
N LEU A 249 -6.59 11.78 -6.72
CA LEU A 249 -6.89 10.55 -7.46
C LEU A 249 -5.63 10.01 -8.16
N PRO A 250 -5.63 8.72 -8.54
CA PRO A 250 -4.52 8.15 -9.30
C PRO A 250 -4.32 8.78 -10.67
N GLN A 251 -3.09 8.69 -11.16
CA GLN A 251 -2.78 8.87 -12.58
C GLN A 251 -2.98 7.53 -13.30
N LYS A 252 -2.93 7.54 -14.64
CA LYS A 252 -3.25 6.38 -15.49
C LYS A 252 -2.36 5.17 -15.21
N ASP A 253 -1.15 5.41 -14.73
CA ASP A 253 -0.06 4.42 -14.69
C ASP A 253 0.08 3.73 -13.35
N LEU A 254 -1.05 3.25 -12.84
CA LEU A 254 -1.13 2.48 -11.59
C LEU A 254 -0.23 1.24 -11.59
N GLY A 255 -0.02 0.63 -12.76
CA GLY A 255 0.75 -0.62 -12.91
C GLY A 255 2.24 -0.50 -12.60
N GLU A 256 2.84 0.69 -12.66
CA GLU A 256 4.28 0.86 -12.37
C GLU A 256 4.61 0.61 -10.88
N ARG A 257 3.63 0.80 -9.99
CA ARG A 257 3.86 0.88 -8.55
C ARG A 257 2.93 0.01 -7.70
N LEU A 258 1.90 -0.59 -8.29
CA LEU A 258 0.93 -1.43 -7.59
C LEU A 258 0.98 -2.88 -8.04
N LEU A 259 1.03 -3.79 -7.06
CA LEU A 259 0.78 -5.21 -7.27
C LEU A 259 -0.68 -5.52 -7.00
N PHE A 260 -1.45 -5.84 -8.04
CA PHE A 260 -2.80 -6.38 -7.90
C PHE A 260 -2.74 -7.83 -7.43
N TYR A 261 -3.72 -8.27 -6.66
CA TYR A 261 -3.79 -9.65 -6.17
C TYR A 261 -5.23 -10.16 -6.15
N HIS A 262 -5.40 -11.45 -6.43
CA HIS A 262 -6.68 -12.14 -6.42
C HIS A 262 -6.50 -13.51 -5.74
N PRO A 263 -6.99 -13.71 -4.49
CA PRO A 263 -6.85 -14.98 -3.79
C PRO A 263 -7.52 -16.15 -4.52
N ASP A 264 -8.57 -15.87 -5.28
CA ASP A 264 -9.24 -16.82 -6.17
C ASP A 264 -9.43 -16.20 -7.57
N PRO A 265 -8.46 -16.37 -8.49
CA PRO A 265 -8.55 -15.83 -9.84
C PRO A 265 -9.43 -16.69 -10.77
N SER A 266 -10.09 -17.73 -10.25
CA SER A 266 -10.69 -18.80 -11.06
C SER A 266 -11.81 -18.36 -12.02
N THR A 267 -12.51 -17.30 -11.63
CA THR A 267 -13.71 -16.75 -12.28
C THR A 267 -13.45 -15.40 -12.93
N LEU A 268 -12.21 -14.90 -12.86
CA LEU A 268 -11.88 -13.61 -13.46
C LEU A 268 -12.14 -13.61 -14.97
N LEU A 269 -12.59 -12.47 -15.44
CA LEU A 269 -12.95 -12.19 -16.83
C LEU A 269 -11.95 -11.27 -17.47
N LEU A 270 -11.33 -10.34 -16.76
CA LEU A 270 -10.37 -9.37 -17.29
C LEU A 270 -9.34 -9.03 -16.20
N PRO A 271 -8.09 -8.71 -16.58
CA PRO A 271 -7.14 -8.11 -15.65
C PRO A 271 -7.65 -6.74 -15.18
N GLU A 272 -7.76 -6.56 -13.87
CA GLU A 272 -8.24 -5.32 -13.26
C GLU A 272 -7.42 -4.10 -13.71
N GLN A 273 -6.09 -4.27 -13.82
CA GLN A 273 -5.18 -3.18 -14.21
C GLN A 273 -5.49 -2.57 -15.58
N TRP A 274 -6.12 -3.32 -16.50
CA TRP A 274 -6.38 -2.84 -17.86
C TRP A 274 -7.52 -1.82 -17.92
N LEU A 275 -8.36 -1.75 -16.90
CA LEU A 275 -9.58 -0.93 -16.92
C LEU A 275 -9.41 0.43 -16.25
N TYR A 276 -8.36 0.62 -15.45
CA TYR A 276 -8.19 1.84 -14.66
C TYR A 276 -7.97 3.10 -15.49
N SER A 277 -7.22 3.02 -16.59
CA SER A 277 -7.00 4.17 -17.48
C SER A 277 -8.33 4.74 -17.99
N ASP A 278 -9.21 3.87 -18.51
CA ASP A 278 -10.53 4.26 -19.01
C ASP A 278 -11.44 4.79 -17.90
N ILE A 279 -11.42 4.17 -16.72
CA ILE A 279 -12.20 4.60 -15.55
C ILE A 279 -11.78 5.99 -15.07
N LEU A 280 -10.48 6.29 -15.12
CA LEU A 280 -9.94 7.61 -14.79
C LEU A 280 -10.32 8.64 -15.84
N ASP A 281 -10.22 8.32 -17.13
CA ASP A 281 -10.65 9.20 -18.23
C ASP A 281 -12.13 9.56 -18.16
N ASN A 282 -12.97 8.60 -17.75
CA ASN A 282 -14.40 8.80 -17.56
C ASN A 282 -14.76 9.44 -16.20
N LYS A 283 -13.78 9.76 -15.35
CA LYS A 283 -13.96 10.43 -14.05
C LYS A 283 -14.86 9.66 -13.07
N VAL A 284 -14.86 8.33 -13.14
CA VAL A 284 -15.72 7.44 -12.31
C VAL A 284 -14.92 6.56 -11.34
N PHE A 285 -13.62 6.84 -11.15
CA PHE A 285 -12.75 6.06 -10.26
C PHE A 285 -13.34 5.83 -8.86
N HIS A 286 -13.85 6.88 -8.22
CA HIS A 286 -14.42 6.79 -6.87
C HIS A 286 -15.60 5.82 -6.76
N PHE A 287 -16.33 5.58 -7.87
CA PHE A 287 -17.43 4.62 -7.90
C PHE A 287 -16.92 3.18 -7.99
N PHE A 288 -15.80 2.97 -8.68
CA PHE A 288 -15.20 1.66 -8.94
C PHE A 288 -14.05 1.28 -8.01
N ALA A 289 -13.61 2.16 -7.10
CA ALA A 289 -12.61 1.82 -6.10
C ALA A 289 -13.02 0.56 -5.34
N ASN A 290 -12.13 -0.43 -5.21
CA ASN A 290 -12.51 -1.73 -4.64
C ASN A 290 -13.00 -1.64 -3.19
N SER A 291 -12.54 -0.63 -2.45
CA SER A 291 -12.94 -0.40 -1.07
C SER A 291 -12.82 1.07 -0.71
N PHE A 292 -13.49 1.44 0.37
CA PHE A 292 -13.40 2.76 0.98
C PHE A 292 -12.66 2.68 2.30
N LEU A 293 -11.94 3.75 2.63
CA LEU A 293 -11.58 4.09 4.01
C LEU A 293 -12.14 5.48 4.26
N VAL A 294 -13.06 5.63 5.20
CA VAL A 294 -13.73 6.89 5.49
C VAL A 294 -13.25 7.42 6.83
N GLU A 295 -12.63 8.60 6.81
CA GLU A 295 -12.42 9.40 8.02
C GLU A 295 -13.67 10.25 8.22
N CYS A 296 -14.37 10.07 9.34
CA CYS A 296 -15.57 10.84 9.60
C CYS A 296 -15.74 11.27 11.06
N SER A 297 -16.41 12.39 11.28
CA SER A 297 -16.66 12.97 12.60
C SER A 297 -17.88 13.87 12.59
N GLU A 298 -18.35 14.28 13.78
CA GLU A 298 -19.43 15.26 13.90
C GLU A 298 -18.96 16.66 13.49
N SER A 299 -17.85 17.12 14.07
CA SER A 299 -17.30 18.47 13.84
C SER A 299 -15.77 18.53 13.88
N GLY A 300 -15.09 17.39 13.86
CA GLY A 300 -13.63 17.32 13.94
C GLY A 300 -12.97 17.75 12.62
N ASP A 301 -11.78 18.36 12.73
CA ASP A 301 -10.98 18.72 11.56
C ASP A 301 -10.56 17.47 10.79
N LYS A 302 -10.62 17.52 9.45
CA LYS A 302 -10.11 16.45 8.59
C LYS A 302 -8.59 16.37 8.72
N GLY A 303 -8.04 15.17 8.55
CA GLY A 303 -6.59 14.98 8.44
C GLY A 303 -6.00 15.82 7.29
N THR A 304 -4.69 16.07 7.30
CA THR A 304 -4.05 16.82 6.21
C THR A 304 -3.64 15.94 5.04
N ALA A 305 -3.39 14.65 5.28
CA ALA A 305 -3.00 13.70 4.25
C ALA A 305 -4.16 13.46 3.25
N VAL A 306 -3.84 13.57 1.96
CA VAL A 306 -4.75 13.33 0.83
C VAL A 306 -4.28 12.17 -0.04
N PHE A 307 -3.03 11.71 0.16
CA PHE A 307 -2.50 10.50 -0.47
C PHE A 307 -1.43 9.87 0.41
N ALA A 308 -1.28 8.55 0.33
CA ALA A 308 -0.13 7.84 0.88
C ALA A 308 0.29 6.66 0.00
N ALA A 309 1.60 6.46 -0.18
CA ALA A 309 2.21 5.22 -0.65
C ALA A 309 2.93 4.54 0.53
N VAL A 310 2.77 3.22 0.67
CA VAL A 310 3.21 2.48 1.86
C VAL A 310 3.94 1.19 1.46
N THR A 311 5.13 0.94 2.04
CA THR A 311 6.01 -0.18 1.68
C THR A 311 6.24 -1.16 2.82
N THR A 312 5.17 -1.75 3.37
CA THR A 312 5.24 -2.74 4.46
C THR A 312 5.87 -4.09 4.08
N ASP A 313 6.05 -4.37 2.79
CA ASP A 313 6.67 -5.58 2.24
C ASP A 313 8.20 -5.58 2.38
N ARG A 314 8.80 -4.48 2.87
CA ARG A 314 10.26 -4.30 3.00
C ARG A 314 10.82 -4.56 4.40
N GLY A 315 9.98 -5.03 5.34
CA GLY A 315 10.36 -5.24 6.73
C GLY A 315 10.44 -3.95 7.57
N LYS A 316 10.84 -4.08 8.84
CA LYS A 316 10.78 -2.96 9.81
C LYS A 316 11.79 -1.84 9.51
N GLU A 317 12.97 -2.20 9.04
CA GLU A 317 14.06 -1.25 8.75
C GLU A 317 13.82 -0.44 7.48
N HIS A 318 13.13 -0.99 6.48
CA HIS A 318 12.95 -0.35 5.17
C HIS A 318 11.48 -0.03 4.83
N GLY A 319 10.57 -0.26 5.78
CA GLY A 319 9.16 0.09 5.63
C GLY A 319 8.94 1.59 5.80
N LEU A 320 8.51 2.26 4.73
CA LEU A 320 8.32 3.71 4.68
C LEU A 320 6.88 4.07 4.26
N ALA A 321 6.45 5.27 4.64
CA ALA A 321 5.28 5.93 4.08
C ALA A 321 5.69 7.26 3.44
N THR A 322 5.27 7.47 2.20
CA THR A 322 5.37 8.75 1.50
C THR A 322 3.95 9.29 1.29
N SER A 323 3.62 10.41 1.93
CA SER A 323 2.28 10.98 1.94
C SER A 323 2.26 12.41 1.41
N ILE A 324 1.22 12.74 0.65
CA ILE A 324 0.94 14.12 0.20
C ILE A 324 -0.04 14.72 1.19
N HIS A 325 0.27 15.92 1.66
CA HIS A 325 -0.54 16.66 2.62
C HIS A 325 -1.02 17.98 2.01
N GLN A 326 -2.26 18.32 2.29
CA GLN A 326 -2.80 19.65 2.07
C GLN A 326 -2.43 20.54 3.25
N ALA A 327 -1.80 21.68 2.96
CA ALA A 327 -1.43 22.65 3.97
C ALA A 327 -2.70 23.26 4.62
N PRO A 328 -2.68 23.54 5.94
CA PRO A 328 -3.84 24.11 6.63
C PRO A 328 -4.23 25.51 6.15
N ASP A 329 -3.34 26.22 5.44
CA ASP A 329 -3.65 27.53 4.90
C ASP A 329 -4.55 27.41 3.66
N LYS A 330 -5.60 28.23 3.59
CA LYS A 330 -6.64 28.21 2.54
C LYS A 330 -6.14 28.51 1.11
N LYS A 331 -4.83 28.48 0.86
CA LYS A 331 -4.20 28.65 -0.45
C LYS A 331 -3.96 27.32 -1.18
N GLY A 332 -4.39 26.19 -0.61
CA GLY A 332 -4.36 24.89 -1.31
C GLY A 332 -2.96 24.36 -1.59
N ARG A 333 -1.93 24.86 -0.91
CA ARG A 333 -0.54 24.41 -1.07
C ARG A 333 -0.41 22.96 -0.59
N ARG A 334 0.39 22.17 -1.29
CA ARG A 334 0.67 20.77 -0.95
C ARG A 334 2.14 20.59 -0.62
N PHE A 335 2.41 19.64 0.25
CA PHE A 335 3.77 19.19 0.56
C PHE A 335 3.77 17.67 0.72
N VAL A 336 4.95 17.06 0.55
CA VAL A 336 5.15 15.63 0.69
C VAL A 336 5.95 15.37 1.95
N LYS A 337 5.54 14.34 2.70
CA LYS A 337 6.27 13.82 3.86
C LYS A 337 6.68 12.39 3.58
N LYS A 338 7.92 12.05 3.91
CA LYS A 338 8.42 10.67 3.90
C LYS A 338 8.89 10.30 5.30
N ARG A 339 8.35 9.21 5.85
CA ARG A 339 8.60 8.77 7.22
C ARG A 339 8.77 7.27 7.31
N ALA A 340 9.44 6.83 8.36
CA ALA A 340 9.48 5.42 8.71
C ALA A 340 8.10 4.97 9.22
N LEU A 341 7.76 3.71 8.94
CA LEU A 341 6.60 3.04 9.49
C LEU A 341 6.85 2.53 10.92
N TYR A 342 8.12 2.24 11.22
CA TYR A 342 8.59 1.71 12.49
C TYR A 342 9.84 2.48 12.93
N ASP A 343 10.14 2.46 14.23
CA ASP A 343 11.31 3.16 14.77
C ASP A 343 12.64 2.64 14.18
N ASP A 344 12.70 1.34 13.84
CA ASP A 344 13.85 0.71 13.19
C ASP A 344 14.23 1.40 11.85
N GLY A 345 13.23 1.93 11.12
CA GLY A 345 13.42 2.52 9.80
C GLY A 345 13.91 3.97 9.79
N GLN A 346 14.11 4.58 10.96
CA GLN A 346 14.56 5.98 11.04
C GLN A 346 15.94 6.21 10.42
N LYS A 347 16.81 5.19 10.46
CA LYS A 347 18.11 5.23 9.77
C LYS A 347 17.94 5.31 8.25
N SER A 348 17.00 4.55 7.68
CA SER A 348 16.73 4.58 6.24
C SER A 348 16.18 5.92 5.78
N VAL A 349 15.32 6.58 6.57
CA VAL A 349 14.86 7.94 6.28
C VAL A 349 16.03 8.93 6.27
N ARG A 350 16.91 8.89 7.27
CA ARG A 350 18.10 9.76 7.32
C ARG A 350 19.06 9.49 6.16
N SER A 351 19.31 8.22 5.85
CA SER A 351 20.12 7.81 4.69
C SER A 351 19.56 8.39 3.40
N ALA A 352 18.25 8.26 3.16
CA ALA A 352 17.62 8.80 1.95
C ALA A 352 17.75 10.34 1.84
N TYR A 353 17.73 11.06 2.98
CA TYR A 353 18.01 12.49 3.02
C TYR A 353 19.48 12.81 2.70
N ASP A 354 20.42 12.10 3.32
CA ASP A 354 21.85 12.30 3.09
C ASP A 354 22.23 12.00 1.63
N ASN A 355 21.63 10.95 1.05
CA ASN A 355 21.78 10.57 -0.35
C ASN A 355 21.43 11.73 -1.30
N ILE A 356 20.22 12.28 -1.16
CA ILE A 356 19.76 13.37 -2.02
C ILE A 356 20.55 14.67 -1.78
N MET A 357 20.98 14.95 -0.55
CA MET A 357 21.85 16.09 -0.26
C MET A 357 23.24 15.94 -0.89
N ASN A 358 23.78 14.73 -0.94
CA ASN A 358 25.06 14.47 -1.59
C ASN A 358 24.98 14.62 -3.12
N LEU A 359 23.87 14.19 -3.75
CA LEU A 359 23.62 14.48 -5.17
C LEU A 359 23.63 15.98 -5.46
N LYS A 360 23.02 16.79 -4.58
CA LYS A 360 23.05 18.25 -4.70
C LYS A 360 24.47 18.81 -4.60
N GLN A 361 25.32 18.28 -3.72
CA GLN A 361 26.72 18.70 -3.59
C GLN A 361 27.52 18.42 -4.87
N HIS A 362 27.18 17.36 -5.58
CA HIS A 362 27.75 16.99 -6.88
C HIS A 362 27.12 17.76 -8.07
N GLY A 363 26.22 18.72 -7.82
CA GLY A 363 25.61 19.53 -8.87
C GLY A 363 24.56 18.80 -9.71
N VAL A 364 23.95 17.74 -9.16
CA VAL A 364 22.73 17.12 -9.71
C VAL A 364 21.52 17.92 -9.18
N PRO A 365 20.59 18.39 -10.05
CA PRO A 365 19.39 19.09 -9.59
C PRO A 365 18.46 18.18 -8.79
N ILE A 366 17.97 18.68 -7.66
CA ILE A 366 17.08 17.94 -6.76
C ILE A 366 15.86 18.77 -6.39
N VAL A 367 14.77 18.10 -6.02
CA VAL A 367 13.68 18.75 -5.28
C VAL A 367 14.26 19.25 -3.94
N PRO A 368 13.88 20.43 -3.42
CA PRO A 368 14.31 20.85 -2.09
C PRO A 368 13.79 19.90 -1.01
N HIS A 369 14.69 19.31 -0.23
CA HIS A 369 14.34 18.46 0.91
C HIS A 369 14.79 19.13 2.22
N THR A 370 13.99 18.96 3.26
CA THR A 370 14.32 19.36 4.64
C THR A 370 13.97 18.23 5.59
N MET A 371 14.76 18.07 6.66
CA MET A 371 14.39 17.18 7.76
C MET A 371 13.55 17.96 8.78
N GLU A 372 12.33 17.52 9.03
CA GLU A 372 11.47 18.04 10.10
C GLU A 372 11.12 16.91 11.07
N ASN A 373 11.66 16.99 12.29
CA ASN A 373 11.63 15.88 13.24
C ASN A 373 12.25 14.61 12.60
N ASP A 374 11.49 13.52 12.54
CA ASP A 374 11.90 12.22 12.01
C ASP A 374 11.29 11.93 10.62
N ALA A 375 11.07 12.98 9.83
CA ALA A 375 10.54 12.86 8.47
C ALA A 375 11.27 13.80 7.49
N ILE A 376 11.37 13.35 6.25
CA ILE A 376 11.77 14.21 5.13
C ILE A 376 10.53 14.97 4.66
N VAL A 377 10.64 16.28 4.53
CA VAL A 377 9.62 17.17 3.99
C VAL A 377 10.13 17.78 2.70
N MET A 378 9.28 17.82 1.68
CA MET A 378 9.58 18.41 0.37
C MET A 378 8.33 19.08 -0.20
N PRO A 379 8.47 20.11 -1.06
CA PRO A 379 7.34 20.68 -1.75
C PRO A 379 6.69 19.63 -2.67
N PHE A 380 5.37 19.69 -2.81
CA PHE A 380 4.70 18.93 -3.86
C PHE A 380 5.03 19.59 -5.21
N VAL A 381 5.53 18.80 -6.16
CA VAL A 381 5.82 19.25 -7.53
C VAL A 381 4.61 18.91 -8.39
N ASP A 382 3.95 19.93 -8.93
CA ASP A 382 2.75 19.79 -9.77
C ASP A 382 3.13 19.57 -11.25
N GLU A 383 3.99 18.59 -11.49
CA GLU A 383 4.47 18.19 -12.82
C GLU A 383 4.36 16.68 -12.97
N ILE A 384 4.24 16.20 -14.21
CA ILE A 384 4.28 14.76 -14.49
C ILE A 384 5.69 14.20 -14.25
N THR A 385 5.79 12.95 -13.83
CA THR A 385 7.09 12.29 -13.66
C THR A 385 7.83 12.20 -14.99
N CYS A 386 9.16 12.03 -14.96
CA CYS A 386 9.91 11.82 -16.20
C CYS A 386 9.51 10.51 -16.90
N SER A 387 9.03 9.49 -16.16
CA SER A 387 8.43 8.27 -16.74
C SER A 387 7.21 8.61 -17.60
N ASP A 388 6.28 9.39 -17.06
CA ASP A 388 5.07 9.82 -17.78
C ASP A 388 5.41 10.74 -18.96
N TYR A 389 6.43 11.60 -18.81
CA TYR A 389 6.93 12.43 -19.89
C TYR A 389 7.52 11.57 -21.03
N LEU A 390 8.30 10.53 -20.72
CA LEU A 390 8.80 9.59 -21.74
C LEU A 390 7.64 8.91 -22.48
N ARG A 391 6.59 8.46 -21.77
CA ARG A 391 5.39 7.88 -22.39
C ARG A 391 4.69 8.88 -23.32
N LYS A 392 4.58 10.14 -22.90
CA LYS A 392 4.06 11.22 -23.75
C LYS A 392 4.89 11.37 -25.02
N LEU A 393 6.23 11.39 -24.93
CA LEU A 393 7.11 11.48 -26.11
C LEU A 393 6.94 10.29 -27.06
N VAL A 394 6.73 9.09 -26.53
CA VAL A 394 6.41 7.89 -27.33
C VAL A 394 5.10 8.08 -28.10
N SER A 395 4.04 8.55 -27.42
CA SER A 395 2.75 8.81 -28.07
C SER A 395 2.83 9.90 -29.16
N GLU A 396 3.68 10.91 -28.95
CA GLU A 396 3.93 12.01 -29.89
C GLU A 396 4.98 11.66 -30.97
N LYS A 397 5.56 10.45 -30.91
CA LYS A 397 6.65 9.97 -31.77
C LYS A 397 7.88 10.90 -31.79
N ASN A 398 8.19 11.54 -30.67
CA ASN A 398 9.29 12.48 -30.54
C ASN A 398 10.60 11.75 -30.14
N LYS A 399 11.26 11.17 -31.13
CA LYS A 399 12.51 10.43 -30.96
C LYS A 399 13.65 11.27 -30.39
N GLU A 400 13.88 12.46 -30.96
CA GLU A 400 15.03 13.32 -30.59
C GLU A 400 14.98 13.66 -29.11
N GLN A 401 13.83 14.11 -28.62
CA GLN A 401 13.67 14.45 -27.21
C GLN A 401 13.76 13.21 -26.31
N PHE A 402 13.25 12.06 -26.74
CA PHE A 402 13.35 10.79 -26.00
C PHE A 402 14.82 10.42 -25.77
N GLU A 403 15.65 10.50 -26.80
CA GLU A 403 17.09 10.24 -26.72
C GLU A 403 17.81 11.27 -25.82
N VAL A 404 17.44 12.55 -25.91
CA VAL A 404 17.97 13.63 -25.04
C VAL A 404 17.70 13.36 -23.57
N ILE A 405 16.53 12.83 -23.20
CA ILE A 405 16.22 12.52 -21.80
C ILE A 405 17.17 11.45 -21.25
N PHE A 406 17.42 10.37 -21.99
CA PHE A 406 18.35 9.34 -21.55
C PHE A 406 19.80 9.82 -21.50
N GLU A 407 20.19 10.73 -22.40
CA GLU A 407 21.48 11.40 -22.32
C GLU A 407 21.61 12.23 -21.03
N LEU A 408 20.58 13.00 -20.67
CA LEU A 408 20.57 13.75 -19.42
C LEU A 408 20.61 12.84 -18.18
N ILE A 409 19.91 11.69 -18.22
CA ILE A 409 19.97 10.67 -17.15
C ILE A 409 21.41 10.18 -16.99
N TYR A 410 22.04 9.73 -18.07
CA TYR A 410 23.40 9.20 -18.03
C TYR A 410 24.41 10.24 -17.55
N GLN A 411 24.31 11.48 -18.03
CA GLN A 411 25.17 12.58 -17.57
C GLN A 411 25.02 12.86 -16.07
N ASN A 412 23.79 12.81 -15.54
CA ASN A 412 23.56 12.99 -14.11
C ASN A 412 24.06 11.79 -13.29
N ILE A 413 23.93 10.56 -13.79
CA ILE A 413 24.52 9.36 -13.16
C ILE A 413 26.04 9.51 -13.06
N ILE A 414 26.72 9.88 -14.14
CA ILE A 414 28.18 10.08 -14.14
C ILE A 414 28.59 11.21 -13.20
N ARG A 415 27.78 12.29 -13.12
CA ARG A 415 28.03 13.41 -12.22
C ARG A 415 27.79 13.07 -10.74
N SER A 416 26.96 12.08 -10.44
CA SER A 416 26.41 11.82 -9.10
C SER A 416 27.45 11.49 -8.02
N SER A 417 28.64 11.04 -8.40
CA SER A 417 29.70 10.59 -7.50
C SER A 417 31.06 10.62 -8.21
N GLU A 418 32.15 10.57 -7.45
CA GLU A 418 33.47 10.39 -8.06
C GLU A 418 33.61 9.00 -8.71
N ILE A 419 34.37 8.95 -9.82
CA ILE A 419 34.73 7.72 -10.51
C ILE A 419 36.00 7.14 -9.87
N VAL A 420 35.97 5.85 -9.53
CA VAL A 420 37.10 5.10 -8.99
C VAL A 420 37.68 4.12 -10.02
N SER A 421 38.86 3.56 -9.73
CA SER A 421 39.48 2.52 -10.56
C SER A 421 38.54 1.33 -10.76
N SER A 422 38.55 0.74 -11.95
CA SER A 422 37.80 -0.48 -12.28
C SER A 422 38.15 -1.67 -11.38
N GLU A 423 39.36 -1.69 -10.83
CA GLU A 423 39.81 -2.70 -9.84
C GLU A 423 39.00 -2.68 -8.54
N LYS A 424 38.27 -1.59 -8.25
CA LYS A 424 37.42 -1.47 -7.06
C LYS A 424 35.96 -1.90 -7.32
N ASN A 425 35.64 -2.35 -8.53
CA ASN A 425 34.27 -2.73 -8.88
C ASN A 425 33.75 -3.81 -7.91
N ALA A 426 32.71 -3.47 -7.16
CA ALA A 426 32.06 -4.33 -6.17
C ALA A 426 30.81 -5.03 -6.73
N PHE A 427 30.57 -4.94 -8.03
CA PHE A 427 29.47 -5.64 -8.69
C PHE A 427 29.66 -7.17 -8.60
N PRO A 428 28.65 -7.95 -8.19
CA PRO A 428 28.80 -9.40 -8.04
C PRO A 428 29.29 -10.06 -9.34
N GLY A 429 30.35 -10.88 -9.24
CA GLY A 429 30.93 -11.58 -10.40
C GLY A 429 31.86 -10.73 -11.28
N SER A 430 32.15 -9.48 -10.92
CA SER A 430 33.05 -8.62 -11.71
C SER A 430 34.50 -9.11 -11.78
N GLU A 431 34.95 -9.90 -10.81
CA GLU A 431 36.30 -10.48 -10.79
C GLU A 431 36.48 -11.63 -11.78
N GLU A 432 35.37 -12.31 -12.15
CA GLU A 432 35.37 -13.51 -12.98
C GLU A 432 35.04 -13.21 -14.45
N CYS A 433 34.41 -12.05 -14.70
CA CYS A 433 33.95 -11.65 -16.03
C CYS A 433 35.02 -10.85 -16.79
N GLN A 434 35.36 -11.28 -18.02
CA GLN A 434 36.15 -10.48 -18.97
C GLN A 434 35.32 -9.36 -19.64
N ILE A 435 34.35 -8.78 -18.93
CA ILE A 435 33.42 -7.78 -19.46
C ILE A 435 33.81 -6.41 -18.89
N GLU A 436 33.85 -5.39 -19.73
CA GLU A 436 34.09 -4.01 -19.30
C GLU A 436 32.79 -3.39 -18.74
N TYR A 437 32.82 -3.00 -17.47
CA TYR A 437 31.65 -2.46 -16.75
C TYR A 437 31.49 -0.93 -16.90
N GLY A 438 32.40 -0.28 -17.64
CA GLY A 438 32.44 1.18 -17.76
C GLY A 438 32.85 1.89 -16.46
N PRO A 439 32.49 3.18 -16.30
CA PRO A 439 32.83 3.96 -15.11
C PRO A 439 32.26 3.36 -13.81
N ILE A 440 33.12 3.21 -12.80
CA ILE A 440 32.72 2.73 -11.47
C ILE A 440 32.52 3.93 -10.55
N LEU A 441 31.30 4.11 -10.05
CA LEU A 441 30.94 5.19 -9.14
C LEU A 441 31.24 4.77 -7.70
N LYS A 442 31.96 5.61 -6.96
CA LYS A 442 32.22 5.39 -5.53
C LYS A 442 30.91 5.21 -4.75
N GLN A 443 29.90 6.02 -5.05
CA GLN A 443 28.53 5.90 -4.55
C GLN A 443 27.59 5.84 -5.75
N CYS A 444 27.09 4.66 -6.07
CA CYS A 444 26.16 4.43 -7.16
C CYS A 444 24.72 4.54 -6.63
N TYR A 445 24.00 5.56 -7.08
CA TYR A 445 22.61 5.82 -6.71
C TYR A 445 21.67 4.99 -7.58
N VAL A 446 21.12 3.91 -7.02
CA VAL A 446 20.32 2.91 -7.74
C VAL A 446 18.98 3.50 -8.21
N ASP A 447 18.50 4.53 -7.53
CA ASP A 447 17.19 5.16 -7.74
C ASP A 447 17.22 6.32 -8.76
N MET A 448 18.31 6.51 -9.50
CA MET A 448 18.39 7.52 -10.58
C MET A 448 17.66 7.06 -11.86
N VAL A 449 16.35 6.84 -11.73
CA VAL A 449 15.46 6.28 -12.76
C VAL A 449 14.31 7.26 -13.10
N PRO A 450 13.66 7.14 -14.27
CA PRO A 450 12.68 8.13 -14.75
C PRO A 450 11.48 8.39 -13.84
N PHE A 451 11.03 7.41 -13.06
CA PHE A 451 9.91 7.61 -12.14
C PHE A 451 10.28 8.33 -10.83
N ASN A 452 11.58 8.59 -10.60
CA ASN A 452 12.16 9.31 -9.45
C ASN A 452 12.78 10.67 -9.82
N CYS A 453 12.37 11.24 -10.96
CA CYS A 453 12.70 12.62 -11.33
C CYS A 453 11.59 13.27 -12.14
N PHE A 454 11.65 14.60 -12.24
CA PHE A 454 10.81 15.42 -13.11
C PHE A 454 11.67 16.03 -14.22
N TYR A 455 11.09 16.27 -15.40
CA TYR A 455 11.74 17.05 -16.45
C TYR A 455 11.14 18.46 -16.52
N VAL A 456 11.86 19.44 -15.96
CA VAL A 456 11.39 20.83 -15.84
C VAL A 456 12.52 21.76 -16.30
N ASP A 457 12.18 22.79 -17.08
CA ASP A 457 13.15 23.78 -17.59
C ASP A 457 14.40 23.17 -18.24
N LYS A 458 14.20 22.08 -18.99
CA LYS A 458 15.25 21.28 -19.66
C LYS A 458 16.23 20.58 -18.72
N GLN A 459 15.89 20.43 -17.44
CA GLN A 459 16.68 19.73 -16.44
C GLN A 459 15.91 18.57 -15.84
N LEU A 460 16.63 17.53 -15.41
CA LEU A 460 16.08 16.47 -14.59
C LEU A 460 16.26 16.83 -13.11
N ILE A 461 15.15 16.88 -12.38
CA ILE A 461 15.11 17.24 -10.97
C ILE A 461 14.75 15.98 -10.18
N TYR A 462 15.71 15.44 -9.41
CA TYR A 462 15.56 14.17 -8.72
C TYR A 462 14.92 14.28 -7.33
N PHE A 463 14.24 13.21 -6.94
CA PHE A 463 13.69 12.97 -5.61
C PHE A 463 13.80 11.48 -5.28
N ASP A 464 13.45 11.10 -4.06
CA ASP A 464 13.30 9.69 -3.65
C ASP A 464 14.53 8.78 -3.88
N GLN A 465 15.67 9.14 -3.30
CA GLN A 465 16.94 8.40 -3.45
C GLN A 465 17.25 7.58 -2.20
N GLU A 466 16.75 6.34 -2.13
CA GLU A 466 16.84 5.45 -0.96
C GLU A 466 18.12 4.60 -0.94
N PHE A 467 18.57 4.13 -2.10
CA PHE A 467 19.56 3.07 -2.21
C PHE A 467 20.88 3.55 -2.83
N ILE A 468 21.97 3.25 -2.14
CA ILE A 468 23.34 3.40 -2.63
C ILE A 468 24.01 2.03 -2.64
N LYS A 469 24.78 1.78 -3.69
CA LYS A 469 25.77 0.69 -3.76
C LYS A 469 27.16 1.31 -3.89
N GLU A 470 28.10 0.91 -3.04
CA GLU A 470 29.47 1.43 -3.08
C GLU A 470 30.29 0.77 -4.20
N ASN A 471 31.06 1.58 -4.93
CA ASN A 471 31.93 1.12 -6.04
C ASN A 471 31.19 0.26 -7.08
N TYR A 472 30.01 0.70 -7.49
CA TYR A 472 29.19 0.02 -8.51
C TYR A 472 29.26 0.72 -9.86
N PRO A 473 29.05 -0.01 -10.98
CA PRO A 473 29.10 0.57 -12.31
C PRO A 473 27.94 1.56 -12.54
N ALA A 474 28.26 2.69 -13.19
CA ALA A 474 27.26 3.64 -13.69
C ALA A 474 26.24 2.96 -14.65
N ALA A 475 26.64 1.84 -15.25
CA ALA A 475 25.82 1.02 -16.11
C ALA A 475 24.56 0.47 -15.40
N TYR A 476 24.60 0.24 -14.07
CA TYR A 476 23.48 -0.36 -13.34
C TYR A 476 22.25 0.55 -13.23
N PRO A 477 22.33 1.80 -12.71
CA PRO A 477 21.18 2.71 -12.73
C PRO A 477 20.74 3.07 -14.16
N MET A 478 21.67 3.09 -15.12
CA MET A 478 21.34 3.32 -16.53
C MET A 478 20.54 2.15 -17.15
N PHE A 479 20.94 0.91 -16.85
CA PHE A 479 20.19 -0.29 -17.18
C PHE A 479 18.79 -0.23 -16.57
N ARG A 480 18.66 0.10 -15.29
CA ARG A 480 17.35 0.22 -14.62
C ARG A 480 16.48 1.27 -15.31
N ALA A 481 17.04 2.44 -15.64
CA ALA A 481 16.30 3.49 -16.34
C ALA A 481 15.72 3.01 -17.67
N LEU A 482 16.50 2.28 -18.47
CA LEU A 482 16.05 1.71 -19.73
C LEU A 482 15.06 0.55 -19.50
N MET A 483 15.44 -0.44 -18.71
CA MET A 483 14.62 -1.63 -18.45
C MET A 483 13.22 -1.25 -17.99
N TYR A 484 13.09 -0.39 -16.98
CA TYR A 484 11.78 0.04 -16.49
C TYR A 484 10.99 0.85 -17.51
N THR A 485 11.65 1.73 -18.29
CA THR A 485 10.95 2.49 -19.35
C THR A 485 10.35 1.56 -20.39
N TYR A 486 11.09 0.55 -20.87
CA TYR A 486 10.59 -0.36 -21.91
C TYR A 486 9.61 -1.40 -21.37
N ILE A 487 9.68 -1.75 -20.08
CA ILE A 487 8.66 -2.60 -19.42
C ILE A 487 7.33 -1.85 -19.30
N PHE A 488 7.36 -0.58 -18.87
CA PHE A 488 6.15 0.20 -18.60
C PHE A 488 5.63 1.02 -19.79
N THR A 489 6.44 1.15 -20.85
CA THR A 489 6.06 1.73 -22.13
C THR A 489 6.60 0.85 -23.27
N PRO A 490 6.01 -0.33 -23.51
CA PRO A 490 6.48 -1.24 -24.56
C PRO A 490 6.49 -0.63 -25.97
N GLU A 491 5.64 0.37 -26.22
CA GLU A 491 5.58 1.12 -27.48
C GLU A 491 6.87 1.91 -27.76
N ALA A 492 7.70 2.16 -26.74
CA ALA A 492 9.02 2.78 -26.90
C ALA A 492 9.91 2.00 -27.89
N GLU A 493 9.74 0.67 -27.97
CA GLU A 493 10.48 -0.19 -28.92
C GLU A 493 10.26 0.23 -30.38
N GLN A 494 9.08 0.77 -30.71
CA GLN A 494 8.78 1.26 -32.05
C GLN A 494 9.36 2.65 -32.32
N LEU A 495 9.62 3.45 -31.27
CA LEU A 495 10.20 4.78 -31.39
C LEU A 495 11.73 4.72 -31.47
N VAL A 496 12.35 4.05 -30.51
CA VAL A 496 13.78 3.77 -30.45
C VAL A 496 13.94 2.33 -29.95
N PRO A 497 14.45 1.39 -30.77
CA PRO A 497 14.62 0.01 -30.33
C PRO A 497 15.56 -0.08 -29.11
N LEU A 498 15.24 -0.94 -28.14
CA LEU A 498 16.06 -1.11 -26.95
C LEU A 498 17.49 -1.51 -27.30
N SER A 499 17.70 -2.28 -28.37
CA SER A 499 19.04 -2.65 -28.85
C SER A 499 19.92 -1.44 -29.17
N VAL A 500 19.36 -0.39 -29.78
CA VAL A 500 20.09 0.86 -30.09
C VAL A 500 20.50 1.57 -28.80
N MET A 501 19.65 1.55 -27.78
CA MET A 501 19.97 2.14 -26.47
C MET A 501 21.00 1.30 -25.72
N LYS A 502 20.92 -0.04 -25.80
CA LYS A 502 21.94 -0.93 -25.23
C LYS A 502 23.32 -0.67 -25.83
N GLU A 503 23.41 -0.56 -27.16
CA GLU A 503 24.65 -0.23 -27.86
C GLU A 503 25.18 1.15 -27.42
N ARG A 504 24.32 2.18 -27.43
CA ARG A 504 24.69 3.57 -27.08
C ARG A 504 25.32 3.70 -25.69
N TYR A 505 24.82 2.96 -24.71
CA TYR A 505 25.29 3.05 -23.32
C TYR A 505 26.18 1.86 -22.90
N GLY A 506 26.65 1.04 -23.86
CA GLY A 506 27.57 -0.06 -23.60
C GLY A 506 26.97 -1.19 -22.76
N LEU A 507 25.66 -1.44 -22.86
CA LEU A 507 24.93 -2.40 -22.03
C LEU A 507 24.72 -3.76 -22.70
N GLU A 508 25.11 -3.96 -23.96
CA GLU A 508 24.80 -5.20 -24.70
C GLU A 508 25.33 -6.45 -23.99
N MET A 509 26.60 -6.43 -23.59
CA MET A 509 27.25 -7.54 -22.88
C MET A 509 26.91 -7.57 -21.37
N LEU A 510 26.42 -6.46 -20.83
CA LEU A 510 26.12 -6.31 -19.40
C LEU A 510 24.65 -6.63 -19.07
N TRP A 511 23.76 -6.64 -20.07
CA TRP A 511 22.31 -6.65 -19.83
C TRP A 511 21.85 -7.83 -18.96
N GLU A 512 22.35 -9.03 -19.23
CA GLU A 512 21.95 -10.23 -18.48
C GLU A 512 22.47 -10.20 -17.03
N VAL A 513 23.75 -9.88 -16.82
CA VAL A 513 24.32 -9.81 -15.46
C VAL A 513 23.68 -8.69 -14.62
N LEU A 514 23.35 -7.55 -15.23
CA LEU A 514 22.62 -6.46 -14.58
C LEU A 514 21.16 -6.85 -14.27
N SER A 515 20.53 -7.63 -15.15
CA SER A 515 19.19 -8.18 -14.94
C SER A 515 19.14 -9.18 -13.77
N GLU A 516 20.16 -10.03 -13.63
CA GLU A 516 20.29 -10.94 -12.49
C GLU A 516 20.47 -10.16 -11.17
N GLU A 517 21.39 -9.19 -11.11
CA GLU A 517 21.54 -8.33 -9.92
C GLU A 517 20.25 -7.56 -9.60
N GLU A 518 19.52 -7.09 -10.62
CA GLU A 518 18.23 -6.43 -10.43
C GLU A 518 17.20 -7.36 -9.78
N GLN A 519 17.11 -8.60 -10.26
CA GLN A 519 16.22 -9.60 -9.70
C GLN A 519 16.57 -9.90 -8.24
N HIS A 520 17.86 -10.04 -7.91
CA HIS A 520 18.33 -10.22 -6.54
C HIS A 520 18.01 -9.00 -5.66
N PHE A 521 18.31 -7.79 -6.13
CA PHE A 521 18.03 -6.55 -5.41
C PHE A 521 16.54 -6.38 -5.12
N VAL A 522 15.67 -6.59 -6.11
CA VAL A 522 14.21 -6.51 -5.93
C VAL A 522 13.72 -7.60 -4.98
N ALA A 523 14.21 -8.83 -5.12
CA ALA A 523 13.82 -9.95 -4.29
C ALA A 523 14.18 -9.72 -2.81
N ASP A 524 15.36 -9.18 -2.54
CA ASP A 524 15.81 -8.86 -1.19
C ASP A 524 15.02 -7.68 -0.60
N ASN A 525 14.89 -6.58 -1.36
CA ASN A 525 14.18 -5.38 -0.91
C ASN A 525 12.71 -5.67 -0.58
N ARG A 526 12.03 -6.47 -1.39
CA ARG A 526 10.61 -6.86 -1.17
C ARG A 526 10.45 -8.16 -0.38
N ARG A 527 11.53 -8.69 0.19
CA ARG A 527 11.54 -9.92 0.99
C ARG A 527 10.78 -11.07 0.31
N HIS A 528 11.06 -11.33 -0.96
CA HIS A 528 10.41 -12.37 -1.76
C HIS A 528 10.51 -13.74 -1.10
N ASN A 529 11.60 -14.03 -0.40
CA ASN A 529 11.75 -15.27 0.39
C ASN A 529 10.62 -15.45 1.42
N VAL A 530 10.20 -14.38 2.08
CA VAL A 530 9.12 -14.38 3.07
C VAL A 530 7.74 -14.31 2.41
N TYR A 531 7.59 -13.44 1.40
CA TYR A 531 6.30 -13.16 0.77
C TYR A 531 6.06 -13.95 -0.52
N ARG A 532 6.81 -15.02 -0.81
CA ARG A 532 6.66 -15.84 -2.02
C ARG A 532 5.22 -16.29 -2.28
N ASN A 533 4.48 -16.60 -1.23
CA ASN A 533 3.08 -17.03 -1.33
C ASN A 533 2.15 -15.89 -1.76
N PHE A 534 2.48 -14.63 -1.43
CA PHE A 534 1.72 -13.47 -1.90
C PHE A 534 1.82 -13.30 -3.42
N TYR A 535 3.01 -13.47 -4.00
CA TYR A 535 3.22 -13.36 -5.44
C TYR A 535 2.46 -14.42 -6.26
N GLN A 536 2.01 -15.52 -5.64
CA GLN A 536 1.11 -16.47 -6.29
C GLN A 536 -0.28 -15.87 -6.55
N TRP A 537 -0.75 -14.98 -5.68
CA TRP A 537 -2.02 -14.28 -5.85
C TRP A 537 -1.93 -13.09 -6.80
N THR A 538 -0.73 -12.60 -7.12
CA THR A 538 -0.55 -11.51 -8.09
C THR A 538 -0.60 -12.00 -9.54
N TRP A 539 -0.49 -13.31 -9.75
CA TRP A 539 -0.54 -13.91 -11.08
C TRP A 539 -1.98 -14.11 -11.56
N VAL A 540 -2.21 -13.86 -12.85
CA VAL A 540 -3.49 -14.09 -13.53
C VAL A 540 -3.30 -14.85 -14.85
N ASP A 541 -4.27 -15.67 -15.20
CA ASP A 541 -4.27 -16.49 -16.42
C ASP A 541 -5.13 -15.85 -17.51
N LEU A 542 -4.48 -15.22 -18.50
CA LEU A 542 -5.16 -14.54 -19.61
C LEU A 542 -5.97 -15.50 -20.50
N GLU A 543 -5.49 -16.73 -20.69
CA GLU A 543 -6.19 -17.74 -21.50
C GLU A 543 -7.44 -18.24 -20.78
N ARG A 544 -7.35 -18.46 -19.47
CA ARG A 544 -8.50 -18.81 -18.64
C ARG A 544 -9.54 -17.69 -18.61
N MET A 545 -9.11 -16.44 -18.46
CA MET A 545 -10.01 -15.28 -18.52
C MET A 545 -10.76 -15.22 -19.87
N GLU A 546 -10.06 -15.44 -20.99
CA GLU A 546 -10.69 -15.53 -22.31
C GLU A 546 -11.71 -16.68 -22.39
N LYS A 547 -11.38 -17.85 -21.84
CA LYS A 547 -12.31 -18.97 -21.77
C LYS A 547 -13.55 -18.63 -20.94
N ASN A 548 -13.38 -17.97 -19.79
CA ASN A 548 -14.48 -17.53 -18.94
C ASN A 548 -15.40 -16.54 -19.68
N ARG A 549 -14.84 -15.55 -20.39
CA ARG A 549 -15.60 -14.62 -21.25
C ARG A 549 -16.41 -15.35 -22.33
N ARG A 550 -15.79 -16.31 -23.02
CA ARG A 550 -16.48 -17.13 -24.05
C ARG A 550 -17.61 -17.99 -23.48
N GLN A 551 -17.48 -18.46 -22.24
CA GLN A 551 -18.54 -19.23 -21.59
C GLN A 551 -19.78 -18.38 -21.32
N ILE A 552 -19.61 -17.12 -20.88
CA ILE A 552 -20.73 -16.18 -20.70
C ILE A 552 -21.50 -16.01 -22.01
N GLY A 553 -20.79 -15.77 -23.12
CA GLY A 553 -21.42 -15.59 -24.44
C GLY A 553 -22.09 -16.84 -25.04
N LYS A 554 -21.83 -18.04 -24.50
CA LYS A 554 -22.51 -19.28 -24.92
C LYS A 554 -23.79 -19.56 -24.14
N CYS A 555 -23.97 -18.88 -23.00
CA CYS A 555 -25.14 -19.02 -22.14
C CYS A 555 -26.19 -17.92 -22.38
N LEU A 556 -25.86 -16.91 -23.20
CA LEU A 556 -26.77 -15.91 -23.77
C LEU A 556 -27.25 -16.38 -25.14
#